data_AF-B7GEG0-F1
#
_entry.id   AF-B7GEG0-F1
#
_cell.length_a   1.000
_cell.length_b   1.000
_cell.length_c   1.000
_cell.angle_alpha   90.00
_cell.angle_beta   90.00
_cell.angle_gamma   90.00
#
_symmetry.space_group_name_H-M   'P 1'
#
loop_
_entity.id
_entity.type
_entity.pdbx_description
1 polymer ?
#
loop_
_entity_poly.entity_id
_entity_poly.type
_entity_poly.pdbx_seq_one_letter_code
_entity_poly.pdbx_strand_id
1 'polypeptide(L)'
;MHSPFTTAAALILTSLWSTTRYYGEAYSVPFFATRRSALTMKRGRGSLGREVATGPSLGSSLNWCPIPAGQTLPTTEGKVGFLDTNLPTMKNGNTNPTGAVAAVRYDDNIYCFASACPSCQVPLSKAKILPANEETKQRAPRLTCDFCKATYSLGDGSKLQTTESGGILGGVVKSIFASQSSGPLKLYKLGEQKGKLLIVVD
;
A
#
# COMPACT_ATOMS: atom_id res chain seq x y z
N MET A 1 -17.03 -59.28 -31.40
CA MET A 1 -18.39 -58.95 -30.91
C MET A 1 -18.37 -57.47 -30.56
N HIS A 2 -18.61 -56.59 -31.53
CA HIS A 2 -19.93 -56.00 -31.85
C HIS A 2 -20.42 -54.99 -30.79
N SER A 3 -19.88 -53.76 -30.87
CA SER A 3 -20.60 -52.54 -31.31
C SER A 3 -21.75 -51.98 -30.40
N PRO A 4 -22.33 -50.80 -30.70
CA PRO A 4 -22.05 -49.51 -30.02
C PRO A 4 -23.33 -48.65 -29.80
N PHE A 5 -23.18 -47.30 -29.75
CA PHE A 5 -24.20 -46.22 -29.72
C PHE A 5 -24.75 -45.87 -28.31
N THR A 6 -24.89 -44.60 -27.91
CA THR A 6 -25.73 -43.59 -28.58
C THR A 6 -25.36 -42.14 -28.24
N THR A 7 -25.51 -41.32 -29.28
CA THR A 7 -25.45 -39.88 -29.50
C THR A 7 -26.54 -39.06 -28.79
N ALA A 8 -26.22 -37.81 -28.40
CA ALA A 8 -27.05 -36.58 -28.52
C ALA A 8 -26.16 -35.38 -28.11
N ALA A 9 -25.73 -34.44 -28.95
CA ALA A 9 -26.38 -33.53 -29.89
C ALA A 9 -27.15 -32.36 -29.24
N ALA A 10 -26.62 -31.16 -29.50
CA ALA A 10 -27.25 -29.83 -29.61
C ALA A 10 -27.66 -29.07 -28.33
N LEU A 11 -27.08 -27.87 -28.16
CA LEU A 11 -27.75 -26.62 -28.56
C LEU A 11 -26.79 -25.42 -28.54
N ILE A 12 -26.81 -24.72 -29.68
CA ILE A 12 -26.20 -23.42 -29.94
C ILE A 12 -27.12 -22.34 -29.36
N LEU A 13 -26.59 -21.40 -28.59
CA LEU A 13 -27.21 -20.09 -28.37
C LEU A 13 -26.16 -18.99 -28.53
N THR A 14 -26.18 -18.40 -29.72
CA THR A 14 -25.62 -17.10 -30.05
C THR A 14 -26.58 -16.00 -29.60
N SER A 15 -26.10 -15.04 -28.82
CA SER A 15 -26.72 -13.73 -28.60
C SER A 15 -25.73 -12.87 -27.83
N LEU A 16 -25.58 -11.57 -28.01
CA LEU A 16 -26.05 -10.59 -28.98
C LEU A 16 -25.07 -9.41 -28.77
N TRP A 17 -24.70 -8.74 -29.84
CA TRP A 17 -23.94 -7.50 -29.75
C TRP A 17 -24.78 -6.41 -29.08
N SER A 18 -24.15 -5.59 -28.24
CA SER A 18 -24.66 -4.28 -27.87
C SER A 18 -23.50 -3.30 -27.77
N THR A 19 -23.27 -2.62 -28.88
CA THR A 19 -22.48 -1.41 -28.99
C THR A 19 -23.28 -0.25 -28.40
N THR A 20 -22.86 0.27 -27.24
CA THR A 20 -23.35 1.56 -26.76
C THR A 20 -22.32 2.63 -27.10
N ARG A 21 -22.62 3.41 -28.13
CA ARG A 21 -21.99 4.71 -28.37
C ARG A 21 -22.51 5.67 -27.31
N TYR A 22 -21.61 6.23 -26.51
CA TYR A 22 -21.88 7.44 -25.74
C TYR A 22 -21.37 8.65 -26.53
N TYR A 23 -22.31 9.45 -27.03
CA TYR A 23 -22.13 10.86 -27.32
C TYR A 23 -22.61 11.65 -26.11
N GLY A 24 -21.84 12.65 -25.69
CA GLY A 24 -22.16 13.59 -24.61
C GLY A 24 -20.95 14.47 -24.38
N GLU A 25 -20.83 15.55 -25.17
CA GLU A 25 -21.20 16.92 -24.79
C GLU A 25 -19.98 17.70 -24.29
N ALA A 26 -19.61 18.69 -25.10
CA ALA A 26 -18.58 19.67 -24.82
C ALA A 26 -19.07 20.59 -23.70
N TYR A 27 -18.45 20.47 -22.52
CA TYR A 27 -18.52 21.51 -21.50
C TYR A 27 -17.32 22.44 -21.67
N SER A 28 -17.64 23.67 -22.03
CA SER A 28 -16.77 24.83 -21.99
C SER A 28 -16.21 25.03 -20.57
N VAL A 29 -14.88 24.98 -20.44
CA VAL A 29 -14.19 25.40 -19.23
C VAL A 29 -14.18 26.93 -19.16
N PRO A 30 -14.69 27.54 -18.09
CA PRO A 30 -14.56 28.98 -17.89
C PRO A 30 -13.12 29.35 -17.56
N PHE A 31 -12.74 30.50 -18.10
CA PHE A 31 -11.49 31.21 -17.94
C PHE A 31 -11.28 31.60 -16.46
N PHE A 32 -10.30 30.99 -15.77
CA PHE A 32 -9.92 31.44 -14.43
C PHE A 32 -8.97 32.63 -14.54
N ALA A 33 -9.49 33.82 -14.24
CA ALA A 33 -8.70 35.02 -14.01
C ALA A 33 -7.75 34.81 -12.82
N THR A 34 -6.45 34.91 -13.08
CA THR A 34 -5.39 34.91 -12.06
C THR A 34 -5.41 36.23 -11.27
N ARG A 35 -6.25 36.32 -10.23
CA ARG A 35 -6.07 37.32 -9.17
C ARG A 35 -4.88 36.91 -8.30
N ARG A 36 -3.72 37.53 -8.55
CA ARG A 36 -2.58 37.52 -7.62
C ARG A 36 -3.01 38.24 -6.33
N SER A 37 -3.27 37.48 -5.27
CA SER A 37 -3.46 38.04 -3.93
C SER A 37 -2.16 38.63 -3.42
N ALA A 38 -2.24 39.88 -2.98
CA ALA A 38 -1.17 40.62 -2.33
C ALA A 38 -0.79 39.95 -1.00
N LEU A 39 0.46 39.50 -0.89
CA LEU A 39 1.04 39.03 0.37
C LEU A 39 1.32 40.22 1.28
N THR A 40 0.48 40.43 2.28
CA THR A 40 0.78 41.32 3.39
C THR A 40 1.64 40.55 4.41
N MET A 41 2.95 40.81 4.46
CA MET A 41 3.83 40.25 5.47
C MET A 41 3.61 40.96 6.81
N LYS A 42 3.05 40.26 7.79
CA LYS A 42 2.99 40.71 9.19
C LYS A 42 4.31 40.32 9.87
N ARG A 43 5.20 41.30 10.08
CA ARG A 43 6.39 41.17 10.94
C ARG A 43 5.93 40.88 12.38
N GLY A 44 6.12 39.65 12.85
CA GLY A 44 6.04 39.29 14.27
C GLY A 44 7.41 39.45 14.92
N ARG A 45 7.52 40.39 15.87
CA ARG A 45 8.70 40.68 16.69
C ARG A 45 8.34 40.34 18.15
N GLY A 46 9.16 39.54 18.82
CA GLY A 46 9.11 39.26 20.28
C GLY A 46 8.19 38.10 20.66
N SER A 47 8.43 37.32 21.71
CA SER A 47 9.35 37.46 22.83
C SER A 47 9.53 36.12 23.55
N LEU A 48 10.78 35.82 23.92
CA LEU A 48 11.29 35.10 25.08
C LEU A 48 10.32 34.31 25.97
N GLY A 49 10.67 33.03 26.17
CA GLY A 49 10.84 32.48 27.52
C GLY A 49 9.80 31.47 27.99
N ARG A 50 10.18 30.17 27.94
CA ARG A 50 10.16 29.31 29.12
C ARG A 50 10.97 28.04 28.88
N GLU A 51 12.14 27.97 29.52
CA GLU A 51 12.86 26.72 29.79
C GLU A 51 12.22 25.98 30.99
N VAL A 52 12.73 24.77 31.26
CA VAL A 52 12.40 23.79 32.33
C VAL A 52 11.36 22.74 31.87
N ALA A 53 11.65 21.44 31.77
CA ALA A 53 12.62 20.61 32.50
C ALA A 53 13.30 19.55 31.62
N THR A 54 14.61 19.40 31.84
CA THR A 54 15.42 18.25 31.47
C THR A 54 15.12 17.10 32.44
N GLY A 55 14.62 15.98 31.93
CA GLY A 55 14.62 14.69 32.61
C GLY A 55 15.20 13.64 31.65
N PRO A 56 16.18 12.82 32.06
CA PRO A 56 16.70 11.77 31.19
C PRO A 56 15.71 10.61 31.22
N SER A 57 14.88 10.47 30.19
CA SER A 57 14.14 9.23 29.96
C SER A 57 14.80 8.47 28.80
N LEU A 58 15.64 7.51 29.18
CA LEU A 58 15.97 6.37 28.33
C LEU A 58 14.67 5.58 28.10
N GLY A 59 14.09 5.74 26.92
CA GLY A 59 12.93 4.99 26.46
C GLY A 59 12.25 5.75 25.35
N SER A 60 12.48 5.36 24.09
CA SER A 60 11.78 5.96 22.95
C SER A 60 10.27 5.81 23.16
N SER A 61 9.59 6.88 23.55
CA SER A 61 8.14 6.90 23.67
C SER A 61 7.56 6.67 22.28
N LEU A 62 7.05 5.46 22.01
CA LEU A 62 6.37 5.15 20.76
C LEU A 62 5.22 6.14 20.58
N ASN A 63 5.26 6.93 19.51
CA ASN A 63 4.25 7.94 19.21
C ASN A 63 3.02 7.24 18.62
N TRP A 64 2.09 6.85 19.50
CA TRP A 64 0.79 6.33 19.10
C TRP A 64 -0.08 7.45 18.55
N CYS A 65 -0.44 7.35 17.28
CA CYS A 65 -1.29 8.30 16.58
C CYS A 65 -2.66 7.66 16.27
N PRO A 66 -3.76 8.37 16.51
CA PRO A 66 -5.08 7.86 16.18
C PRO A 66 -5.33 7.81 14.67
N ILE A 67 -5.93 6.73 14.19
CA ILE A 67 -6.48 6.62 12.84
C ILE A 67 -7.91 7.21 12.85
N PRO A 68 -8.33 7.95 11.80
CA PRO A 68 -9.70 8.40 11.64
C PRO A 68 -10.74 7.29 11.81
N ALA A 69 -11.86 7.61 12.45
CA ALA A 69 -12.95 6.67 12.69
C ALA A 69 -13.63 6.22 11.37
N GLY A 70 -14.33 5.08 11.42
CA GLY A 70 -15.08 4.53 10.28
C GLY A 70 -14.25 3.68 9.32
N GLN A 71 -12.97 3.46 9.62
CA GLN A 71 -12.12 2.55 8.88
C GLN A 71 -12.18 1.15 9.48
N THR A 72 -12.20 0.14 8.60
CA THR A 72 -12.32 -1.25 9.00
C THR A 72 -11.04 -1.99 8.67
N LEU A 73 -10.53 -2.76 9.62
CA LEU A 73 -9.40 -3.66 9.40
C LEU A 73 -9.78 -4.74 8.38
N PRO A 74 -8.82 -5.24 7.57
CA PRO A 74 -9.09 -6.29 6.60
C PRO A 74 -9.58 -7.55 7.33
N THR A 75 -10.76 -8.05 6.91
CA THR A 75 -11.37 -9.27 7.46
C THR A 75 -11.06 -10.50 6.61
N THR A 76 -10.84 -10.31 5.31
CA THR A 76 -10.50 -11.37 4.36
C THR A 76 -9.01 -11.69 4.43
N GLU A 77 -8.68 -12.96 4.57
CA GLU A 77 -7.30 -13.44 4.61
C GLU A 77 -6.57 -13.18 3.28
N GLY A 78 -5.32 -12.75 3.37
CA GLY A 78 -4.43 -12.52 2.23
C GLY A 78 -4.80 -11.31 1.35
N LYS A 79 -5.90 -10.62 1.64
CA LYS A 79 -6.32 -9.43 0.88
C LYS A 79 -5.79 -8.16 1.54
N VAL A 80 -5.05 -7.37 0.77
CA VAL A 80 -4.55 -6.07 1.22
C VAL A 80 -5.69 -5.05 1.30
N GLY A 81 -5.90 -4.49 2.49
CA GLY A 81 -6.74 -3.32 2.74
C GLY A 81 -5.88 -2.08 2.99
N PHE A 82 -6.51 -0.89 2.95
CA PHE A 82 -5.84 0.38 3.22
C PHE A 82 -6.52 1.11 4.37
N LEU A 83 -5.70 1.77 5.19
CA LEU A 83 -6.14 2.63 6.28
C LEU A 83 -5.55 4.03 6.08
N ASP A 84 -6.41 5.03 5.89
CA ASP A 84 -6.00 6.41 5.72
C ASP A 84 -5.65 7.04 7.07
N THR A 85 -4.38 7.24 7.37
CA THR A 85 -3.98 7.82 8.67
C THR A 85 -4.16 9.34 8.73
N ASN A 86 -4.16 10.02 7.57
CA ASN A 86 -4.09 11.48 7.46
C ASN A 86 -2.89 12.13 8.17
N LEU A 87 -1.90 11.34 8.59
CA LEU A 87 -0.73 11.84 9.31
C LEU A 87 0.25 12.52 8.34
N PRO A 88 0.63 13.79 8.57
CA PRO A 88 1.53 14.52 7.67
C PRO A 88 2.87 13.83 7.43
N THR A 89 3.40 13.14 8.44
CA THR A 89 4.67 12.40 8.39
C THR A 89 4.64 11.21 7.43
N MET A 90 3.44 10.74 7.06
CA MET A 90 3.24 9.59 6.19
C MET A 90 2.78 9.98 4.78
N LYS A 91 2.46 11.27 4.58
CA LYS A 91 1.97 11.78 3.30
C LYS A 91 3.12 11.91 2.29
N ASN A 92 2.88 11.40 1.10
CA ASN A 92 3.68 11.68 -0.08
C ASN A 92 2.74 12.19 -1.17
N GLY A 93 2.90 13.44 -1.59
CA GLY A 93 2.00 14.07 -2.57
C GLY A 93 1.88 13.31 -3.89
N ASN A 94 2.90 12.53 -4.27
CA ASN A 94 2.93 11.82 -5.54
C ASN A 94 2.33 10.41 -5.44
N THR A 95 2.62 9.68 -4.36
CA THR A 95 2.33 8.24 -4.27
C THR A 95 1.45 7.84 -3.08
N ASN A 96 1.29 8.72 -2.09
CA ASN A 96 0.50 8.46 -0.88
C ASN A 96 -0.09 9.75 -0.28
N PRO A 97 -1.00 10.45 -0.97
CA PRO A 97 -1.43 11.79 -0.58
C PRO A 97 -2.21 11.84 0.74
N THR A 98 -2.85 10.74 1.13
CA THR A 98 -3.62 10.61 2.37
C THR A 98 -2.78 10.08 3.55
N GLY A 99 -1.53 9.67 3.30
CA GLY A 99 -0.72 9.00 4.32
C GLY A 99 -1.28 7.61 4.66
N ALA A 100 -1.89 6.94 3.69
CA ALA A 100 -2.42 5.60 3.84
C ALA A 100 -1.34 4.59 4.20
N VAL A 101 -1.71 3.63 5.03
CA VAL A 101 -0.96 2.38 5.25
C VAL A 101 -1.73 1.23 4.64
N ALA A 102 -1.00 0.20 4.23
CA ALA A 102 -1.59 -1.06 3.86
C ALA A 102 -1.68 -1.96 5.10
N ALA A 103 -2.71 -2.78 5.16
CA ALA A 103 -2.90 -3.80 6.18
C ALA A 103 -3.36 -5.10 5.53
N VAL A 104 -2.94 -6.23 6.08
CA VAL A 104 -3.42 -7.55 5.64
C VAL A 104 -3.61 -8.48 6.82
N ARG A 105 -4.69 -9.26 6.79
CA ARG A 105 -4.92 -10.36 7.72
C ARG A 105 -4.30 -11.64 7.18
N TYR A 106 -3.52 -12.34 7.99
CA TYR A 106 -2.92 -13.63 7.66
C TYR A 106 -2.65 -14.42 8.94
N ASP A 107 -3.08 -15.68 9.02
CA ASP A 107 -2.91 -16.54 10.21
C ASP A 107 -3.29 -15.83 11.51
N ASP A 108 -4.50 -15.26 11.58
CA ASP A 108 -5.05 -14.48 12.71
C ASP A 108 -4.25 -13.26 13.17
N ASN A 109 -3.20 -12.88 12.44
CA ASN A 109 -2.42 -11.68 12.67
C ASN A 109 -2.77 -10.61 11.64
N ILE A 110 -2.65 -9.34 12.04
CA ILE A 110 -2.78 -8.19 11.14
C ILE A 110 -1.41 -7.55 10.98
N TYR A 111 -0.90 -7.58 9.76
CA TYR A 111 0.36 -6.95 9.39
C TYR A 111 0.09 -5.60 8.76
N CYS A 112 0.71 -4.54 9.26
CA CYS A 112 0.58 -3.19 8.73
C CYS A 112 1.92 -2.70 8.18
N PHE A 113 1.89 -2.13 6.98
CA PHE A 113 3.08 -1.78 6.22
C PHE A 113 2.83 -0.58 5.29
N ALA A 114 3.90 -0.07 4.69
CA ALA A 114 3.81 1.03 3.73
C ALA A 114 2.88 0.69 2.55
N SER A 115 2.07 1.67 2.13
CA SER A 115 1.11 1.50 1.03
C SER A 115 1.76 1.35 -0.35
N ALA A 116 3.02 1.80 -0.50
CA ALA A 116 3.77 1.76 -1.75
C ALA A 116 5.01 0.85 -1.63
N CYS A 117 5.34 0.17 -2.73
CA CYS A 117 6.51 -0.69 -2.81
C CYS A 117 7.80 0.15 -2.70
N PRO A 118 8.73 -0.18 -1.79
CA PRO A 118 10.02 0.53 -1.70
C PRO A 118 10.83 0.46 -3.00
N SER A 119 10.67 -0.61 -3.80
CA SER A 119 11.42 -0.86 -5.03
C SER A 119 10.98 -0.11 -6.27
N CYS A 120 9.68 0.16 -6.42
CA CYS A 120 9.17 0.80 -7.63
C CYS A 120 8.17 1.93 -7.34
N GLN A 121 7.91 2.21 -6.05
CA GLN A 121 6.97 3.23 -5.58
C GLN A 121 5.51 3.02 -6.05
N VAL A 122 5.19 1.86 -6.61
CA VAL A 122 3.83 1.48 -7.02
C VAL A 122 3.02 1.01 -5.80
N PRO A 123 1.74 1.39 -5.68
CA PRO A 123 0.85 0.92 -4.63
C PRO A 123 0.79 -0.61 -4.53
N LEU A 124 0.81 -1.14 -3.32
CA LEU A 124 0.79 -2.57 -3.01
C LEU A 124 -0.63 -3.16 -2.96
N SER A 125 -1.61 -2.50 -3.56
CA SER A 125 -3.04 -2.89 -3.53
C SER A 125 -3.32 -4.25 -4.16
N LYS A 126 -2.49 -4.66 -5.12
CA LYS A 126 -2.55 -5.96 -5.81
C LYS A 126 -1.43 -6.90 -5.39
N ALA A 127 -0.68 -6.57 -4.33
CA ALA A 127 0.42 -7.41 -3.89
C ALA A 127 -0.09 -8.80 -3.46
N LYS A 128 0.71 -9.83 -3.75
CA LYS A 128 0.40 -11.20 -3.40
C LYS A 128 0.99 -11.52 -2.03
N ILE A 129 0.20 -12.15 -1.18
CA ILE A 129 0.67 -12.70 0.10
C ILE A 129 1.03 -14.15 -0.13
N LEU A 130 2.28 -14.50 0.15
CA LEU A 130 2.80 -15.85 0.09
C LEU A 130 3.05 -16.36 1.52
N PRO A 131 2.94 -17.66 1.75
CA PRO A 131 3.26 -18.24 3.05
C PRO A 131 4.74 -18.03 3.41
N ALA A 132 5.00 -18.17 4.71
CA ALA A 132 6.35 -18.13 5.27
C ALA A 132 7.24 -19.20 4.63
N ASN A 133 8.55 -18.92 4.53
CA ASN A 133 9.55 -19.83 3.97
C ASN A 133 10.77 -19.90 4.90
N GLU A 134 11.82 -20.59 4.47
CA GLU A 134 13.08 -20.68 5.21
C GLU A 134 13.73 -19.30 5.43
N GLU A 135 13.64 -18.37 4.47
CA GLU A 135 14.18 -17.01 4.61
C GLU A 135 13.46 -16.20 5.71
N THR A 136 12.15 -16.40 5.88
CA THR A 136 11.39 -15.78 6.99
C THR A 136 11.36 -16.61 8.27
N LYS A 137 12.25 -17.62 8.39
CA LYS A 137 12.31 -18.56 9.52
C LYS A 137 10.97 -19.24 9.80
N GLN A 138 10.14 -19.40 8.77
CA GLN A 138 8.78 -19.95 8.83
C GLN A 138 7.84 -19.21 9.81
N ARG A 139 8.10 -17.93 10.11
CA ARG A 139 7.34 -17.17 11.12
C ARG A 139 6.35 -16.17 10.52
N ALA A 140 6.75 -15.47 9.46
CA ALA A 140 5.96 -14.39 8.90
C ALA A 140 5.68 -14.62 7.41
N PRO A 141 4.49 -14.22 6.93
CA PRO A 141 4.17 -14.25 5.52
C PRO A 141 5.07 -13.30 4.73
N ARG A 142 5.09 -13.52 3.42
CA ARG A 142 5.86 -12.73 2.47
C ARG A 142 4.91 -11.93 1.59
N LEU A 143 5.29 -10.70 1.29
CA LEU A 143 4.57 -9.78 0.42
C LEU A 143 5.34 -9.63 -0.89
N THR A 144 4.74 -10.02 -2.00
CA THR A 144 5.32 -9.83 -3.34
C THR A 144 4.59 -8.71 -4.08
N CYS A 145 5.33 -7.68 -4.47
CA CYS A 145 4.81 -6.61 -5.32
C CYS A 145 4.39 -7.18 -6.67
N ASP A 146 3.16 -6.93 -7.10
CA ASP A 146 2.66 -7.44 -8.38
C ASP A 146 3.35 -6.78 -9.59
N PHE A 147 3.87 -5.56 -9.43
CA PHE A 147 4.51 -4.82 -10.52
C PHE A 147 5.98 -5.22 -10.73
N CYS A 148 6.84 -5.00 -9.74
CA CYS A 148 8.28 -5.25 -9.88
C CYS A 148 8.75 -6.62 -9.36
N LYS A 149 7.83 -7.44 -8.81
CA LYS A 149 8.10 -8.76 -8.23
C LYS A 149 9.09 -8.76 -7.06
N ALA A 150 9.40 -7.60 -6.49
CA ALA A 150 10.14 -7.51 -5.24
C ALA A 150 9.34 -8.18 -4.12
N THR A 151 10.00 -9.03 -3.33
CA THR A 151 9.38 -9.77 -2.23
C THR A 151 9.95 -9.29 -0.90
N TYR A 152 9.09 -9.12 0.10
CA TYR A 152 9.44 -8.62 1.41
C TYR A 152 8.88 -9.53 2.50
N SER A 153 9.60 -9.65 3.61
CA SER A 153 9.09 -10.29 4.83
C SER A 153 8.16 -9.32 5.57
N LEU A 154 6.97 -9.77 5.95
CA LEU A 154 6.05 -8.97 6.78
C LEU A 154 6.40 -9.00 8.27
N GLY A 155 7.40 -9.80 8.68
CA GLY A 155 7.84 -9.88 10.07
C GLY A 155 8.83 -8.77 10.45
N ASP A 156 9.70 -8.38 9.53
CA ASP A 156 10.79 -7.43 9.77
C ASP A 156 10.96 -6.39 8.64
N GLY A 157 10.20 -6.51 7.55
CA GLY A 157 10.28 -5.61 6.41
C GLY A 157 11.47 -5.88 5.50
N SER A 158 12.29 -6.89 5.77
CA SER A 158 13.48 -7.20 4.97
C SER A 158 13.09 -7.59 3.54
N LYS A 159 13.91 -7.16 2.57
CA LYS A 159 13.76 -7.56 1.17
C LYS A 159 14.34 -8.97 1.00
N LEU A 160 13.52 -9.89 0.51
CA LEU A 160 13.89 -11.28 0.26
C LEU A 160 14.33 -11.46 -1.20
N GLN A 161 15.00 -12.58 -1.50
CA GLN A 161 15.31 -12.90 -2.89
C GLN A 161 14.01 -13.16 -3.65
N THR A 162 13.84 -12.49 -4.80
CA THR A 162 12.67 -12.69 -5.66
C THR A 162 12.63 -14.13 -6.14
N THR A 163 11.71 -14.93 -5.61
CA THR A 163 11.58 -16.36 -5.96
C THR A 163 10.97 -16.57 -7.35
N GLU A 164 10.33 -15.55 -7.95
CA GLU A 164 9.81 -15.57 -9.34
C GLU A 164 10.89 -15.22 -10.39
N SER A 165 12.11 -15.72 -10.26
CA SER A 165 13.09 -15.69 -11.36
C SER A 165 13.01 -16.97 -12.16
N GLY A 166 11.90 -17.16 -12.86
CA GLY A 166 11.84 -18.07 -14.00
C GLY A 166 12.69 -17.49 -15.14
N GLY A 167 13.81 -18.13 -15.43
CA GLY A 167 14.50 -18.02 -16.73
C GLY A 167 15.74 -17.13 -16.77
N ILE A 168 16.82 -17.73 -17.27
CA ILE A 168 18.16 -17.19 -17.53
C ILE A 168 18.17 -16.02 -18.56
N LEU A 169 17.00 -15.59 -19.07
CA LEU A 169 16.85 -14.54 -20.08
C LEU A 169 16.65 -13.12 -19.51
N GLY A 170 16.64 -12.94 -18.19
CA GLY A 170 16.37 -11.66 -17.52
C GLY A 170 17.57 -10.73 -17.29
N GLY A 171 18.70 -10.93 -17.97
CA GLY A 171 19.99 -10.28 -17.66
C GLY A 171 20.07 -8.78 -17.95
N VAL A 172 19.26 -8.25 -18.87
CA VAL A 172 19.44 -6.86 -19.37
C VAL A 172 18.34 -5.90 -18.91
N VAL A 173 17.18 -6.40 -18.50
CA VAL A 173 16.05 -5.56 -18.02
C VAL A 173 16.07 -5.41 -16.50
N LYS A 174 16.70 -6.35 -15.78
CA LYS A 174 16.89 -6.26 -14.32
C LYS A 174 17.80 -5.09 -13.91
N SER A 175 18.80 -4.73 -14.71
CA SER A 175 19.82 -3.73 -14.34
C SER A 175 19.30 -2.29 -14.29
N ILE A 176 18.25 -1.95 -15.03
CA ILE A 176 17.69 -0.58 -15.03
C ILE A 176 16.75 -0.35 -13.83
N PHE A 177 16.10 -1.40 -13.32
CA PHE A 177 15.20 -1.29 -12.15
C PHE A 177 15.82 -1.79 -10.83
N ALA A 178 16.87 -2.62 -10.86
CA ALA A 178 17.55 -3.10 -9.66
C ALA A 178 18.54 -2.07 -9.06
N SER A 179 18.87 -1.02 -9.80
CA SER A 179 19.84 0.02 -9.39
C SER A 179 19.24 1.12 -8.50
N GLN A 180 17.92 1.15 -8.30
CA GLN A 180 17.34 1.89 -7.18
C GLN A 180 17.39 1.01 -5.93
N SER A 181 18.41 1.23 -5.10
CA SER A 181 18.57 0.60 -3.80
C SER A 181 17.34 0.88 -2.93
N SER A 182 16.41 -0.06 -2.99
CA SER A 182 15.15 0.03 -2.29
C SER A 182 15.31 -0.56 -0.92
N GLY A 183 15.20 0.31 0.07
CA GLY A 183 15.29 -0.05 1.48
C GLY A 183 14.22 -1.07 1.91
N PRO A 184 14.25 -1.46 3.20
CA PRO A 184 13.26 -2.37 3.76
C PRO A 184 11.85 -1.79 3.63
N LEU A 185 10.86 -2.69 3.55
CA LEU A 185 9.46 -2.34 3.65
C LEU A 185 9.19 -1.80 5.06
N LYS A 186 8.78 -0.53 5.15
CA LYS A 186 8.42 0.06 6.44
C LYS A 186 7.19 -0.65 7.00
N LEU A 187 7.32 -1.19 8.21
CA LEU A 187 6.24 -1.81 8.97
C LEU A 187 5.74 -0.84 10.03
N TYR A 188 4.46 -0.96 10.38
CA TYR A 188 3.83 -0.16 11.41
C TYR A 188 3.14 -1.05 12.43
N LYS A 189 3.10 -0.61 13.68
CA LYS A 189 2.34 -1.29 14.73
C LYS A 189 0.94 -0.71 14.77
N LEU A 190 -0.06 -1.59 14.69
CA LEU A 190 -1.45 -1.23 14.95
C LEU A 190 -1.80 -1.61 16.38
N GLY A 191 -2.69 -0.84 16.98
CA GLY A 191 -3.27 -1.10 18.29
C GLY A 191 -4.69 -0.58 18.35
N GLU A 192 -5.41 -0.98 19.38
CA GLU A 192 -6.76 -0.48 19.64
C GLU A 192 -6.85 0.02 21.09
N GLN A 193 -7.41 1.20 21.28
CA GLN A 193 -7.66 1.75 22.60
C GLN A 193 -9.03 2.42 22.64
N LYS A 194 -9.91 1.92 23.52
CA LYS A 194 -11.28 2.46 23.70
C LYS A 194 -12.08 2.52 22.38
N GLY A 195 -11.99 1.48 21.55
CA GLY A 195 -12.68 1.41 20.26
C GLY A 195 -12.08 2.30 19.16
N LYS A 196 -10.88 2.85 19.38
CA LYS A 196 -10.15 3.65 18.38
C LYS A 196 -8.91 2.91 17.92
N LEU A 197 -8.72 2.84 16.61
CA LEU A 197 -7.49 2.33 16.01
C LEU A 197 -6.37 3.34 16.19
N LEU A 198 -5.20 2.84 16.61
CA LEU A 198 -3.98 3.59 16.80
C LEU A 198 -2.88 2.98 15.93
N ILE A 199 -1.96 3.82 15.47
CA ILE A 199 -0.78 3.42 14.72
C ILE A 199 0.48 4.03 15.35
N VAL A 200 1.56 3.26 15.45
CA VAL A 200 2.86 3.81 15.81
C VAL A 200 3.58 4.25 14.54
N VAL A 201 4.00 5.51 14.53
CA VAL A 201 4.85 6.07 13.47
C VAL A 201 6.23 6.34 14.06
N ASP A 202 7.18 5.49 13.69
CA ASP A 202 8.63 5.72 13.90
C ASP A 202 9.23 6.55 12.76
#